data_AF-A0A6I3EDW0-F1
#
_entry.id   AF-A0A6I3EDW0-F1
#
_cell.length_a   1.000
_cell.length_b   1.000
_cell.length_c   1.000
_cell.angle_alpha   90.00
_cell.angle_beta   90.00
_cell.angle_gamma   90.00
#
_symmetry.space_group_name_H-M   'P 1'
#
loop_
_entity.id
_entity.type
_entity.pdbx_description
1 polymer ?
#
loop_
_entity_poly.entity_id
_entity_poly.type
_entity_poly.pdbx_seq_one_letter_code
_entity_poly.pdbx_strand_id
1 'polypeptide(L)'
;MDYIAGSCNIGKGEIRRRQFVALIGLILIISTTVGLINVDADRSARFGVFVPALIFSVGFIQSRRKFCLAFGLMGTFNFGSLGKLSRVASPEDRRADRKTAISILVQALSLALTITLIIYLLPF
;
A
#
# COMPACT_ATOMS: atom_id res chain seq x y z
N MET A 1 11.61 -16.56 9.44
CA MET A 1 10.75 -15.36 9.36
C MET A 1 9.41 -15.94 9.07
N ASP A 2 8.51 -15.81 10.02
CA ASP A 2 7.41 -16.74 10.17
C ASP A 2 6.11 -15.97 10.36
N TYR A 3 5.01 -16.68 10.22
CA TYR A 3 3.69 -16.11 10.39
C TYR A 3 3.49 -15.69 11.86
N ILE A 4 3.01 -14.46 12.05
CA ILE A 4 2.61 -13.93 13.36
C ILE A 4 1.27 -13.21 13.16
N ALA A 5 0.22 -13.73 13.80
CA ALA A 5 -1.13 -13.19 13.68
C ALA A 5 -1.18 -11.69 13.94
N GLY A 6 -1.83 -10.95 13.06
CA GLY A 6 -1.98 -9.50 13.10
C GLY A 6 -0.68 -8.70 12.93
N SER A 7 0.47 -9.34 12.72
CA SER A 7 1.78 -8.67 12.75
C SER A 7 2.65 -8.96 11.54
N CYS A 8 2.66 -10.19 11.01
CA CYS A 8 3.49 -10.58 9.89
C CYS A 8 2.85 -11.75 9.11
N ASN A 9 2.50 -11.55 7.84
CA ASN A 9 1.92 -12.59 6.99
C ASN A 9 2.60 -12.74 5.62
N ILE A 10 3.74 -12.06 5.41
CA ILE A 10 4.52 -12.14 4.18
C ILE A 10 6.03 -12.27 4.43
N GLY A 11 6.67 -13.10 3.61
CA GLY A 11 8.12 -13.29 3.57
C GLY A 11 8.85 -12.27 2.71
N LYS A 12 10.19 -12.41 2.65
CA LYS A 12 11.10 -11.46 1.97
C LYS A 12 10.75 -11.20 0.51
N GLY A 13 10.33 -12.22 -0.24
CA GLY A 13 9.95 -12.06 -1.66
C GLY A 13 8.75 -11.14 -1.86
N GLU A 14 7.68 -11.36 -1.10
CA GLU A 14 6.48 -10.52 -1.13
C GLU A 14 6.77 -9.11 -0.61
N ILE A 15 7.62 -8.95 0.42
CA ILE A 15 8.05 -7.63 0.91
C ILE A 15 8.73 -6.84 -0.21
N ARG A 16 9.68 -7.44 -0.94
CA ARG A 16 10.36 -6.80 -2.08
C ARG A 16 9.37 -6.39 -3.17
N ARG A 17 8.35 -7.20 -3.43
CA ARG A 17 7.29 -6.84 -4.39
C ARG A 17 6.52 -5.60 -3.93
N ARG A 18 6.21 -5.46 -2.63
CA ARG A 18 5.54 -4.26 -2.09
C ARG A 18 6.44 -3.03 -2.12
N GLN A 19 7.74 -3.19 -1.89
CA GLN A 19 8.72 -2.11 -2.08
C GLN A 19 8.79 -1.67 -3.55
N PHE A 20 8.77 -2.61 -4.49
CA PHE A 20 8.75 -2.31 -5.92
C PHE A 20 7.47 -1.58 -6.34
N VAL A 21 6.30 -2.01 -5.85
CA VAL A 21 5.03 -1.30 -6.06
C VAL A 21 5.09 0.11 -5.48
N ALA A 22 5.68 0.28 -4.28
CA ALA A 22 5.87 1.60 -3.70
C ALA A 22 6.74 2.49 -4.61
N LEU A 23 7.85 1.97 -5.13
CA LEU A 23 8.72 2.69 -6.04
C LEU A 23 8.00 3.12 -7.33
N ILE A 24 7.20 2.23 -7.93
CA ILE A 24 6.37 2.57 -9.11
C ILE A 24 5.41 3.71 -8.74
N GLY A 25 4.70 3.60 -7.62
CA GLY A 25 3.79 4.64 -7.15
C GLY A 25 4.50 5.99 -6.99
N LEU A 26 5.71 6.00 -6.42
CA LEU A 26 6.51 7.23 -6.27
C LEU A 26 6.87 7.85 -7.62
N ILE A 27 7.34 7.04 -8.58
CA ILE A 27 7.67 7.50 -9.93
C ILE A 27 6.43 8.08 -10.62
N LEU A 28 5.27 7.43 -10.47
CA LEU A 28 4.00 7.91 -11.03
C LEU A 28 3.57 9.24 -10.39
N ILE A 29 3.69 9.41 -9.07
CA ILE A 29 3.39 10.69 -8.40
C ILE A 29 4.24 11.80 -9.03
N ILE A 30 5.56 11.61 -9.09
CA ILE A 30 6.49 12.61 -9.65
C ILE A 30 6.12 12.93 -11.10
N SER A 31 5.92 11.90 -11.93
CA SER A 31 5.62 12.07 -13.35
C SER A 31 4.29 12.79 -13.57
N THR A 32 3.25 12.44 -12.82
CA THR A 32 1.95 13.11 -12.88
C THR A 32 2.05 14.56 -12.42
N THR A 33 2.74 14.85 -11.31
CA THR A 33 2.91 16.22 -10.82
C THR A 33 3.69 17.08 -11.81
N VAL A 34 4.80 16.58 -12.37
CA VAL A 34 5.57 17.29 -13.41
C VAL A 34 4.72 17.53 -14.65
N GLY A 35 3.93 16.54 -15.08
CA GLY A 35 3.00 16.69 -16.20
C GLY A 35 1.95 17.78 -15.97
N LEU A 36 1.37 17.84 -14.77
CA LEU A 36 0.39 18.87 -14.40
C LEU A 36 1.00 20.28 -14.40
N ILE A 37 2.24 20.43 -13.94
CA ILE A 37 2.98 21.70 -13.97
C ILE A 37 3.22 22.14 -15.42
N ASN A 38 3.69 21.24 -16.28
CA ASN A 38 4.08 21.58 -17.65
C ASN A 38 2.91 22.02 -18.56
N VAL A 39 1.68 21.70 -18.18
CA VAL A 39 0.48 22.06 -18.96
C VAL A 39 -0.39 23.11 -18.27
N ASP A 40 0.13 23.74 -17.20
CA ASP A 40 -0.59 24.72 -16.38
C ASP A 40 -2.00 24.22 -15.98
N ALA A 41 -2.06 22.96 -15.55
CA ALA A 41 -3.33 22.28 -15.33
C ALA A 41 -4.18 22.96 -14.24
N ASP A 42 -5.49 23.01 -14.47
CA ASP A 42 -6.46 23.46 -13.48
C ASP A 42 -6.30 22.74 -12.15
N ARG A 43 -6.61 23.46 -11.06
CA ARG A 43 -6.42 22.94 -9.69
C ARG A 43 -7.16 21.63 -9.42
N SER A 44 -8.31 21.43 -10.06
CA SER A 44 -9.11 20.21 -9.95
C SER A 44 -8.40 18.99 -10.53
N ALA A 45 -7.58 19.14 -11.58
CA ALA A 45 -6.84 18.04 -12.20
C ALA A 45 -5.81 17.40 -11.25
N ARG A 46 -5.38 18.13 -10.21
CA ARG A 46 -4.42 17.66 -9.20
C ARG A 46 -4.94 16.49 -8.36
N PHE A 47 -6.25 16.30 -8.28
CA PHE A 47 -6.83 15.09 -7.66
C PHE A 47 -6.44 13.80 -8.40
N GLY A 48 -6.02 13.88 -9.67
CA GLY A 48 -5.49 12.75 -10.43
C GLY A 48 -4.27 12.08 -9.78
N VAL A 49 -3.54 12.79 -8.92
CA VAL A 49 -2.40 12.25 -8.17
C VAL A 49 -2.81 11.25 -7.09
N PHE A 50 -4.08 11.22 -6.69
CA PHE A 50 -4.57 10.32 -5.65
C PHE A 50 -4.30 8.85 -5.96
N VAL A 51 -4.48 8.42 -7.21
CA VAL A 51 -4.28 7.01 -7.60
C VAL A 51 -2.80 6.60 -7.50
N PRO A 52 -1.84 7.33 -8.10
CA PRO A 52 -0.41 7.13 -7.83
C PRO A 52 -0.04 7.13 -6.35
N ALA A 53 -0.58 8.08 -5.58
CA ALA A 53 -0.35 8.20 -4.14
C ALA A 53 -0.86 6.98 -3.36
N LEU A 54 -1.99 6.42 -3.77
CA LEU A 54 -2.54 5.19 -3.18
C LEU A 54 -1.67 3.97 -3.49
N ILE A 55 -1.20 3.82 -4.73
CA ILE A 55 -0.28 2.74 -5.14
C ILE A 55 1.00 2.80 -4.28
N PHE A 56 1.60 3.99 -4.15
CA PHE A 56 2.75 4.22 -3.29
C PHE A 56 2.46 3.81 -1.84
N SER A 57 1.38 4.36 -1.27
CA SER A 57 1.04 4.22 0.14
C SER A 57 0.76 2.76 0.51
N VAL A 58 0.04 2.02 -0.34
CA VAL A 58 -0.25 0.59 -0.14
C VAL A 58 1.05 -0.23 -0.13
N GLY A 59 1.94 -0.03 -1.11
CA GLY A 59 3.22 -0.73 -1.16
C GLY A 59 4.13 -0.39 0.02
N PHE A 60 4.20 0.90 0.37
CA PHE A 60 5.03 1.41 1.46
C PHE A 60 4.58 0.87 2.81
N ILE A 61 3.30 1.03 3.17
CA ILE A 61 2.77 0.59 4.47
C ILE A 61 2.83 -0.94 4.58
N GLN A 62 2.43 -1.70 3.55
CA GLN A 62 2.48 -3.17 3.61
C GLN A 62 3.92 -3.70 3.76
N SER A 63 4.90 -3.11 3.05
CA SER A 63 6.31 -3.53 3.15
C SER A 63 6.90 -3.22 4.53
N ARG A 64 6.63 -2.03 5.09
CA ARG A 64 7.02 -1.61 6.45
C ARG A 64 6.43 -2.52 7.53
N ARG A 65 5.15 -2.85 7.39
CA ARG A 65 4.42 -3.73 8.32
C ARG A 65 4.75 -5.21 8.12
N LYS A 66 5.40 -5.59 7.01
CA LYS A 66 5.61 -7.00 6.61
C LYS A 66 4.28 -7.76 6.58
N PHE A 67 3.24 -7.06 6.16
CA PHE A 67 1.88 -7.55 6.22
C PHE A 67 1.12 -7.13 4.97
N CYS A 68 0.58 -8.12 4.26
CA CYS A 68 -0.28 -7.96 3.11
C CYS A 68 -1.74 -7.89 3.55
N LEU A 69 -2.39 -6.76 3.25
CA LEU A 69 -3.80 -6.54 3.61
C LEU A 69 -4.71 -7.56 2.93
N ALA A 70 -4.44 -7.92 1.67
CA ALA A 70 -5.27 -8.88 0.93
C ALA A 70 -5.19 -10.27 1.55
N PHE A 71 -3.99 -10.69 1.95
CA PHE A 71 -3.79 -11.97 2.64
C PHE A 71 -4.49 -11.98 4.01
N GLY A 72 -4.40 -10.88 4.76
CA GLY A 72 -5.10 -10.76 6.04
C GLY A 72 -6.63 -10.82 5.92
N LEU A 73 -7.19 -10.26 4.83
CA LEU A 73 -8.63 -10.37 4.53
C LEU A 73 -9.03 -11.78 4.09
N MET A 74 -8.19 -12.44 3.29
CA MET A 74 -8.43 -13.80 2.79
C MET A 74 -8.14 -14.90 3.83
N GLY A 75 -7.50 -14.57 4.95
CA GLY A 75 -7.03 -15.55 5.94
C GLY A 75 -5.90 -16.42 5.40
N THR A 76 -4.95 -15.81 4.69
CA THR A 76 -3.80 -16.48 4.09
C THR A 76 -2.49 -15.80 4.49
N PHE A 77 -1.37 -16.45 4.18
CA PHE A 77 -0.03 -15.89 4.32
C PHE A 77 0.91 -16.50 3.26
N ASN A 78 2.08 -15.89 3.03
CA ASN A 78 3.08 -16.46 2.12
C ASN A 78 4.52 -16.16 2.58
N PHE A 79 5.25 -17.21 2.97
CA PHE A 79 6.70 -17.16 3.24
C PHE A 79 7.52 -18.02 2.27
N GLY A 80 6.86 -18.73 1.35
CA GLY A 80 7.49 -19.60 0.36
C GLY A 80 7.75 -18.87 -0.96
N SER A 81 7.67 -19.62 -2.06
CA SER A 81 7.71 -19.03 -3.39
C SER A 81 6.51 -18.10 -3.61
N LEU A 82 6.70 -17.03 -4.36
CA LEU A 82 5.63 -16.10 -4.72
C LEU A 82 4.43 -16.87 -5.30
N GLY A 83 3.22 -16.52 -4.82
CA GLY A 83 1.98 -17.17 -5.23
C GLY A 83 1.63 -18.49 -4.50
N LYS A 84 2.55 -19.13 -3.76
CA LYS A 84 2.21 -20.30 -2.93
C LYS A 84 1.66 -19.85 -1.57
N LEU A 85 0.35 -19.66 -1.52
CA LEU A 85 -0.35 -19.23 -0.31
C LEU A 85 -0.58 -20.40 0.65
N SER A 86 -0.39 -20.13 1.94
CA SER A 86 -0.81 -21.00 3.05
C SER A 86 -2.04 -20.40 3.73
N ARG A 87 -2.85 -21.25 4.37
CA ARG A 87 -4.07 -20.82 5.09
C ARG A 87 -3.79 -20.62 6.57
N VAL A 88 -4.39 -19.58 7.15
CA VAL A 88 -4.41 -19.37 8.60
C VAL A 88 -5.41 -20.35 9.22
N ALA A 89 -4.95 -21.15 10.18
CA ALA A 89 -5.72 -22.24 10.76
C ALA A 89 -6.81 -21.74 11.73
N SER A 90 -6.46 -20.88 12.68
CA SER A 90 -7.40 -20.48 13.74
C SER A 90 -8.33 -19.35 13.28
N PRO A 91 -9.62 -19.39 13.65
CA PRO A 91 -10.54 -18.26 13.49
C PRO A 91 -10.06 -16.98 14.20
N GLU A 92 -9.39 -17.12 15.35
CA GLU A 92 -8.87 -16.04 16.17
C GLU A 92 -7.77 -15.27 15.45
N ASP A 93 -6.83 -15.98 14.84
CA ASP A 93 -5.76 -15.39 14.05
C ASP A 93 -6.31 -14.67 12.82
N ARG A 94 -7.29 -15.27 12.14
CA ARG A 94 -7.98 -14.61 11.01
C ARG A 94 -8.70 -13.33 11.44
N ARG A 95 -9.24 -13.28 12.67
CA ARG A 95 -9.85 -12.05 13.22
C ARG A 95 -8.77 -10.99 13.48
N ALA A 96 -7.63 -11.38 14.05
CA ALA A 96 -6.50 -10.46 14.27
C ALA A 96 -5.98 -9.91 12.94
N ASP A 97 -5.78 -10.78 11.94
CA ASP A 97 -5.33 -10.42 10.60
C ASP A 97 -6.28 -9.46 9.89
N ARG A 98 -7.60 -9.67 9.99
CA ARG A 98 -8.60 -8.74 9.44
C ARG A 98 -8.52 -7.35 10.08
N LYS A 99 -8.34 -7.28 11.40
CA LYS A 99 -8.17 -5.98 12.10
C LYS A 99 -6.93 -5.25 11.60
N THR A 100 -5.80 -5.95 11.47
CA THR A 100 -4.57 -5.36 10.93
C THR A 100 -4.73 -4.96 9.47
N ALA A 101 -5.40 -5.76 8.64
CA ALA A 101 -5.65 -5.44 7.24
C ALA A 101 -6.48 -4.15 7.09
N ILE A 102 -7.54 -3.98 7.90
CA ILE A 102 -8.35 -2.75 7.93
C ILE A 102 -7.49 -1.57 8.39
N SER A 103 -6.69 -1.75 9.45
CA SER A 103 -5.78 -0.70 9.93
C SER A 103 -4.77 -0.26 8.87
N ILE A 104 -4.22 -1.20 8.09
CA ILE A 104 -3.31 -0.91 6.98
C ILE A 104 -4.03 -0.17 5.85
N LEU A 105 -5.26 -0.58 5.51
CA LEU A 105 -6.06 0.09 4.50
C LEU A 105 -6.31 1.56 4.89
N VAL A 106 -6.72 1.81 6.14
CA VAL A 106 -6.92 3.17 6.65
C VAL A 106 -5.62 3.98 6.60
N GLN A 107 -4.50 3.42 7.09
CA GLN A 107 -3.19 4.08 7.02
C GLN A 107 -2.78 4.44 5.59
N ALA A 108 -2.98 3.53 4.63
CA ALA A 108 -2.64 3.75 3.23
C ALA A 108 -3.53 4.82 2.59
N LEU A 109 -4.84 4.81 2.87
CA LEU A 109 -5.77 5.85 2.41
C LEU A 109 -5.43 7.21 3.00
N SER A 110 -5.17 7.29 4.32
CA SER A 110 -4.78 8.53 4.98
C SER A 110 -3.50 9.11 4.38
N LEU A 111 -2.46 8.29 4.18
CA LEU A 111 -1.21 8.75 3.57
C LEU A 111 -1.41 9.23 2.13
N ALA A 112 -2.20 8.52 1.32
CA ALA A 112 -2.51 8.91 -0.04
C ALA A 112 -3.27 10.24 -0.10
N LEU A 113 -4.25 10.44 0.77
CA LEU A 113 -4.98 11.70 0.91
C LEU A 113 -4.06 12.84 1.34
N THR A 114 -3.16 12.62 2.30
CA THR A 114 -2.19 13.62 2.74
C THR A 114 -1.27 14.04 1.60
N ILE A 115 -0.70 13.09 0.84
CA ILE A 115 0.15 13.39 -0.32
C ILE A 115 -0.63 14.19 -1.37
N THR A 116 -1.85 13.77 -1.67
CA THR A 116 -2.72 14.45 -2.65
C THR A 116 -3.04 15.87 -2.19
N LEU A 117 -3.36 16.06 -0.91
CA LEU A 117 -3.64 17.38 -0.33
C LEU A 117 -2.44 18.30 -0.42
N ILE A 118 -1.23 17.80 -0.11
CA ILE A 118 0.01 18.58 -0.24
C ILE A 118 0.14 19.07 -1.68
N ILE A 119 -0.01 18.19 -2.68
CA ILE A 119 0.16 18.55 -4.09
C ILE A 119 -0.95 19.48 -4.58
N TYR A 120 -2.18 19.28 -4.13
CA TYR A 120 -3.31 20.17 -4.42
C TYR A 120 -3.07 21.61 -3.93
N LEU A 121 -2.36 21.77 -2.81
CA LEU A 121 -2.06 23.05 -2.18
C LEU A 121 -0.79 23.74 -2.74
N LEU A 122 0.03 23.06 -3.54
CA LEU A 122 1.24 23.66 -4.10
C LEU A 122 0.93 24.87 -5.03
N PRO A 123 1.72 25.95 -4.97
CA PRO A 123 1.53 27.14 -5.78
C PRO A 123 2.25 27.02 -7.12
N PHE A 124 1.75 26.14 -7.98
CA PHE A 124 2.05 26.11 -9.41
C PHE A 124 0.73 26.13 -10.18
#